data_AF-A0A3P7MZW5-F1
#
_entry.id   AF-A0A3P7MZW5-F1
#
_cell.length_a   1.000
_cell.length_b   1.000
_cell.length_c   1.000
_cell.angle_alpha   90.00
_cell.angle_beta   90.00
_cell.angle_gamma   90.00
#
_symmetry.space_group_name_H-M   'P 1'
#
loop_
_entity.id
_entity.type
_entity.pdbx_description
1 polymer ?
#
loop_
_entity_poly.entity_id
_entity_poly.type
_entity_poly.pdbx_seq_one_letter_code
_entity_poly.pdbx_strand_id
1 'polypeptide(L)'
;MEKLKAAQSDKWRSRRKILTPSFHFKVLNDFIGVFDQQAKKFIDQLENAAASKKHFDIFPYVKRCALDIICETAMGCHVSAQENHNHPYVFSVQRMSELAFLHERMPWMWIPAIW
;
A
#
# COMPACT_ATOMS: atom_id res chain seq x y z
N MET A 1 -25.59 -5.18 -22.23
CA MET A 1 -24.66 -5.61 -21.14
C MET A 1 -23.30 -6.09 -21.64
N GLU A 2 -23.19 -6.84 -22.75
CA GLU A 2 -21.89 -7.34 -23.24
C GLU A 2 -20.91 -6.25 -23.71
N LYS A 3 -21.41 -5.18 -24.37
CA LYS A 3 -20.59 -4.06 -24.84
C LYS A 3 -19.85 -3.31 -23.71
N LEU A 4 -20.42 -3.26 -22.49
CA LEU A 4 -19.78 -2.64 -21.32
C LEU A 4 -18.63 -3.49 -20.78
N LYS A 5 -18.77 -4.83 -20.79
CA LYS A 5 -17.71 -5.76 -20.35
C LYS A 5 -16.50 -5.77 -21.30
N ALA A 6 -16.73 -5.70 -22.61
CA ALA A 6 -15.66 -5.59 -23.59
C ALA A 6 -14.86 -4.28 -23.45
N ALA A 7 -15.55 -3.14 -23.32
CA ALA A 7 -14.90 -1.85 -23.08
C ALA A 7 -14.12 -1.79 -21.75
N GLN A 8 -14.58 -2.48 -20.71
CA GLN A 8 -13.85 -2.65 -19.44
C GLN A 8 -12.56 -3.47 -19.66
N SER A 9 -12.63 -4.53 -20.47
CA SER A 9 -11.51 -5.39 -20.83
C SER A 9 -10.42 -4.65 -21.61
N ASP A 10 -10.80 -3.84 -22.59
CA ASP A 10 -9.85 -3.06 -23.40
C ASP A 10 -9.14 -1.98 -22.58
N LYS A 11 -9.88 -1.28 -21.70
CA LYS A 11 -9.30 -0.32 -20.75
C LYS A 11 -8.30 -1.00 -19.81
N TRP A 12 -8.67 -2.16 -19.26
CA TRP A 12 -7.79 -2.93 -18.38
C TRP A 12 -6.52 -3.39 -19.12
N ARG A 13 -6.67 -3.92 -20.33
CA ARG A 13 -5.56 -4.41 -21.16
C ARG A 13 -4.59 -3.28 -21.50
N SER A 14 -5.13 -2.11 -21.87
CA SER A 14 -4.34 -0.91 -22.16
C SER A 14 -3.55 -0.44 -20.93
N ARG A 15 -4.20 -0.32 -19.76
CA ARG A 15 -3.53 0.07 -18.51
C ARG A 15 -2.45 -0.93 -18.10
N ARG A 16 -2.73 -2.24 -18.20
CA ARG A 16 -1.78 -3.29 -17.85
C ARG A 16 -0.56 -3.26 -18.77
N LYS A 17 -0.73 -2.97 -20.06
CA LYS A 17 0.37 -2.80 -21.01
C LYS A 17 1.32 -1.68 -20.60
N ILE A 18 0.80 -0.59 -20.04
CA ILE A 18 1.61 0.56 -19.56
C ILE A 18 2.28 0.27 -18.21
N LEU A 19 1.60 -0.44 -17.30
CA LEU A 19 2.08 -0.67 -15.93
C LEU A 19 3.08 -1.83 -15.80
N THR A 20 2.95 -2.88 -16.62
CA THR A 20 3.76 -4.11 -16.49
C THR A 20 5.28 -3.87 -16.56
N PRO A 21 5.80 -2.96 -17.42
CA PRO A 21 7.24 -2.65 -17.46
C PRO A 21 7.83 -2.16 -16.14
N SER A 22 7.05 -1.45 -15.31
CA SER A 22 7.51 -0.92 -14.02
C SER A 22 7.76 -2.00 -12.96
N PHE A 23 7.30 -3.22 -13.19
CA PHE A 23 7.53 -4.39 -12.33
C PHE A 23 8.54 -5.37 -12.93
N HIS A 24 9.28 -4.96 -13.96
CA HIS A 24 10.35 -5.77 -14.52
C HIS A 24 11.55 -5.83 -13.55
N PHE A 25 12.23 -6.97 -13.46
CA PHE A 25 13.31 -7.21 -12.48
C PHE A 25 14.38 -6.13 -12.41
N LYS A 26 14.72 -5.52 -13.55
CA LYS A 26 15.69 -4.41 -13.61
C LYS A 26 15.24 -3.21 -12.75
N VAL A 27 13.97 -2.85 -12.83
CA VAL A 27 13.38 -1.75 -12.04
C VAL A 27 13.30 -2.14 -10.57
N LEU A 28 12.93 -3.40 -10.28
CA LEU A 28 12.89 -3.89 -8.90
C LEU A 28 14.27 -3.90 -8.22
N ASN A 29 15.34 -4.17 -8.98
CA ASN A 29 16.69 -4.10 -8.47
C ASN A 29 17.08 -2.66 -8.08
N ASP A 30 16.61 -1.66 -8.81
CA ASP A 30 16.84 -0.26 -8.47
C ASP A 30 16.16 0.13 -7.13
N PHE A 31 15.12 -0.60 -6.72
CA PHE A 31 14.42 -0.39 -5.44
C PHE A 31 15.10 -1.01 -4.22
N ILE A 32 16.11 -1.87 -4.41
CA ILE A 32 16.81 -2.52 -3.28
C ILE A 32 17.40 -1.49 -2.31
N GLY A 33 17.93 -0.39 -2.83
CA GLY A 33 18.46 0.69 -1.99
C GLY A 33 17.40 1.33 -1.09
N VAL A 34 16.17 1.49 -1.61
CA VAL A 34 15.03 1.99 -0.83
C VAL A 34 14.61 0.98 0.22
N PHE A 35 14.54 -0.31 -0.13
CA PHE A 35 14.20 -1.37 0.83
C PHE A 35 15.19 -1.43 2.00
N ASP A 36 16.50 -1.33 1.74
CA ASP A 36 17.53 -1.32 2.77
C ASP A 36 17.41 -0.10 3.70
N GLN A 37 17.17 1.09 3.13
CA GLN A 37 16.96 2.31 3.92
C GLN A 37 15.72 2.22 4.83
N GLN A 38 14.59 1.78 4.27
CA GLN A 38 13.35 1.64 5.04
C GLN A 38 13.41 0.50 6.06
N ALA A 39 14.14 -0.57 5.77
CA ALA A 39 14.38 -1.68 6.69
C ALA A 39 15.21 -1.25 7.91
N LYS A 40 16.24 -0.42 7.72
CA LYS A 40 17.03 0.15 8.83
C LYS A 40 16.16 0.98 9.77
N LYS A 41 15.37 1.90 9.22
CA LYS A 41 14.40 2.70 10.00
C LYS A 41 13.40 1.82 10.76
N PHE A 42 12.92 0.75 10.12
CA PHE A 42 11.99 -0.19 10.73
C PHE A 42 12.61 -0.92 11.92
N ILE A 43 13.86 -1.37 11.79
CA ILE A 43 14.60 -2.00 12.89
C ILE A 43 14.78 -1.01 14.05
N ASP A 44 15.17 0.24 13.78
CA ASP A 44 15.32 1.27 14.82
C ASP A 44 14.00 1.50 15.60
N GLN A 45 12.86 1.52 14.92
CA GLN A 45 11.54 1.62 15.57
C GLN A 45 11.22 0.39 16.43
N LEU A 46 11.57 -0.81 15.96
CA LEU A 46 11.35 -2.05 16.71
C LEU A 46 12.25 -2.15 17.94
N GLU A 47 13.51 -1.74 17.83
CA GLU A 47 14.45 -1.72 18.97
C GLU A 47 13.94 -0.78 20.08
N ASN A 48 13.44 0.41 19.70
CA ASN A 48 12.83 1.34 20.63
C ASN A 48 11.57 0.77 21.30
N ALA A 49 10.71 0.08 20.54
CA ALA A 49 9.54 -0.59 21.09
C ALA A 49 9.92 -1.74 22.04
N ALA A 50 10.94 -2.51 21.68
CA ALA A 50 11.45 -3.64 22.44
C ALA A 50 12.18 -3.22 23.73
N ALA A 51 12.71 -1.99 23.80
CA ALA A 51 13.34 -1.45 25.01
C ALA A 51 12.40 -1.46 26.22
N SER A 52 11.09 -1.36 25.99
CA SER A 52 10.05 -1.46 27.03
C SER A 52 9.90 -2.86 27.65
N LYS A 53 10.53 -3.89 27.06
CA LYS A 53 10.45 -5.33 27.42
C LYS A 53 9.01 -5.87 27.55
N LYS A 54 8.05 -5.24 26.88
CA LYS A 54 6.65 -5.64 26.84
C LYS A 54 6.29 -6.16 25.46
N HIS A 55 5.28 -7.04 25.42
CA HIS A 55 4.68 -7.43 24.15
C HIS A 55 4.00 -6.22 23.50
N PHE A 56 4.17 -6.08 22.19
CA PHE A 56 3.55 -5.04 21.39
C PHE A 56 3.07 -5.64 20.06
N ASP A 57 2.09 -4.97 19.44
CA ASP A 57 1.61 -5.34 18.12
C ASP A 57 2.59 -4.83 17.05
N ILE A 58 3.11 -5.74 16.23
CA ILE A 58 4.04 -5.44 15.13
C ILE A 58 3.32 -4.91 13.88
N PHE A 59 2.02 -5.18 13.74
CA PHE A 59 1.26 -4.88 12.53
C PHE A 59 1.25 -3.39 12.14
N PRO A 60 1.14 -2.42 13.07
CA PRO A 60 1.25 -1.00 12.75
C PRO A 60 2.62 -0.60 12.19
N TYR A 61 3.71 -1.20 12.69
CA TYR A 61 5.06 -0.91 12.24
C TYR A 61 5.28 -1.41 10.80
N VAL A 62 4.85 -2.64 10.52
CA VAL A 62 4.96 -3.24 9.17
C VAL A 62 4.13 -2.44 8.17
N LYS A 63 2.90 -2.03 8.53
CA LYS A 63 2.06 -1.20 7.66
C LYS A 63 2.74 0.13 7.29
N ARG A 64 3.39 0.81 8.24
CA ARG A 64 4.09 2.07 7.99
C ARG A 64 5.32 1.88 7.12
N CYS A 65 6.12 0.85 7.39
CA CYS A 65 7.28 0.50 6.57
C CYS A 65 6.88 0.18 5.13
N ALA A 66 5.85 -0.65 4.92
CA ALA A 66 5.33 -0.95 3.60
C ALA A 66 4.81 0.30 2.87
N LEU A 67 4.18 1.23 3.61
CA LEU A 67 3.70 2.49 3.05
C LEU A 67 4.86 3.36 2.55
N ASP A 68 5.90 3.56 3.36
CA ASP A 68 7.07 4.35 2.96
C ASP A 68 7.80 3.74 1.77
N ILE A 69 7.95 2.41 1.74
CA ILE A 69 8.52 1.70 0.59
C ILE A 69 7.73 1.99 -0.69
N ILE A 70 6.40 1.87 -0.66
CA ILE A 70 5.57 2.10 -1.86
C ILE A 70 5.58 3.58 -2.26
N CYS A 71 5.56 4.50 -1.29
CA CYS A 71 5.66 5.93 -1.55
C CYS A 71 6.97 6.30 -2.26
N GLU A 72 8.08 5.75 -1.81
CA GLU A 72 9.39 6.07 -2.37
C GLU A 72 9.62 5.37 -3.71
N THR A 73 9.26 4.09 -3.83
CA THR A 73 9.52 3.30 -5.05
C THR A 73 8.57 3.64 -6.19
N ALA A 74 7.26 3.73 -5.91
CA ALA A 74 6.24 3.87 -6.94
C ALA A 74 5.80 5.32 -7.15
N MET A 75 5.78 6.14 -6.10
CA MET A 75 5.30 7.53 -6.17
C MET A 75 6.43 8.56 -6.17
N GLY A 76 7.68 8.16 -5.90
CA GLY A 76 8.83 9.05 -5.82
C GLY A 76 8.71 10.12 -4.73
N CYS A 77 7.90 9.86 -3.70
CA CYS A 77 7.62 10.80 -2.62
C CYS A 77 8.06 10.25 -1.27
N HIS A 78 8.61 11.13 -0.43
CA HIS A 78 9.03 10.79 0.92
C HIS A 78 7.94 11.22 1.91
N VAL A 79 7.21 10.24 2.47
CA VAL A 79 6.12 10.50 3.43
C VAL A 79 6.60 10.38 4.89
N SER A 80 7.69 9.62 5.12
CA SER A 80 8.26 9.37 6.45
C SER A 80 7.21 8.88 7.46
N ALA A 81 6.30 8.00 7.02
CA ALA A 81 5.21 7.45 7.81
C ALA A 81 5.69 6.64 9.03
N GLN A 82 6.91 6.09 8.98
CA GLN A 82 7.56 5.43 10.12
C GLN A 82 7.96 6.39 11.25
N GLU A 83 8.20 7.67 10.95
CA GLU A 83 8.61 8.67 11.94
C GLU A 83 7.44 9.58 12.33
N ASN A 84 6.59 9.96 11.36
CA ASN A 84 5.42 10.79 11.57
C ASN A 84 4.12 9.97 11.50
N HIS A 85 3.79 9.33 12.62
CA HIS A 85 2.61 8.47 12.73
C HIS A 85 1.27 9.19 12.48
N ASN A 86 1.24 10.51 12.61
CA ASN A 86 0.02 11.32 12.48
C ASN A 86 -0.13 11.98 11.10
N HIS A 87 0.65 11.53 10.11
CA HIS A 87 0.56 12.11 8.76
C HIS A 87 -0.84 11.87 8.15
N PRO A 88 -1.52 12.89 7.58
CA PRO A 88 -2.89 12.76 7.03
C PRO A 88 -3.05 11.64 6.00
N TYR A 89 -1.99 11.35 5.25
CA TYR A 89 -1.95 10.25 4.29
C TYR A 89 -2.08 8.88 4.96
N VAL A 90 -1.40 8.66 6.10
CA VAL A 90 -1.48 7.40 6.86
C VAL A 90 -2.92 7.15 7.33
N PHE A 91 -3.58 8.19 7.84
CA PHE A 91 -4.99 8.10 8.25
C PHE A 91 -5.92 7.84 7.07
N SER A 92 -5.67 8.50 5.94
CA SER A 92 -6.48 8.33 4.72
C SER A 92 -6.35 6.90 4.17
N VAL A 93 -5.14 6.35 4.13
CA VAL A 93 -4.88 4.96 3.72
C VAL A 93 -5.54 3.98 4.68
N GLN A 94 -5.41 4.18 6.00
CA GLN A 94 -6.10 3.35 6.98
C GLN A 94 -7.62 3.37 6.77
N ARG A 95 -8.21 4.55 6.60
CA ARG A 95 -9.65 4.70 6.39
C ARG A 95 -10.11 4.02 5.10
N MET A 96 -9.34 4.13 4.02
CA MET A 96 -9.62 3.42 2.78
C MET A 96 -9.55 1.91 2.97
N SER A 97 -8.53 1.40 3.69
CA SER A 97 -8.42 -0.04 3.98
C SER A 97 -9.60 -0.57 4.79
N GLU A 98 -10.07 0.18 5.78
CA GLU A 98 -11.27 -0.18 6.55
C GLU A 98 -12.51 -0.24 5.65
N LEU A 99 -12.72 0.77 4.82
CA LEU A 99 -13.87 0.81 3.90
C LEU A 99 -13.79 -0.31 2.85
N ALA A 100 -12.60 -0.60 2.33
CA ALA A 100 -12.39 -1.71 1.39
C ALA A 100 -12.69 -3.05 2.05
N PHE A 101 -12.21 -3.28 3.27
CA PHE A 101 -12.47 -4.50 4.02
C PHE A 101 -13.97 -4.69 4.33
N LEU A 102 -14.66 -3.59 4.68
CA LEU A 102 -16.11 -3.58 4.85
C LEU A 102 -16.81 -3.91 3.53
N HIS A 103 -16.40 -3.28 2.42
CA HIS A 103 -16.94 -3.57 1.10
C HIS A 103 -16.75 -5.04 0.71
N GLU A 104 -15.57 -5.61 0.92
CA GLU A 104 -15.28 -7.01 0.63
C GLU A 104 -16.11 -8.00 1.47
N ARG A 105 -16.38 -7.67 2.75
CA ARG A 105 -17.11 -8.56 3.66
C ARG A 105 -18.63 -8.46 3.57
N MET A 106 -19.15 -7.47 2.85
CA MET A 106 -20.58 -7.19 2.76
C MET A 106 -21.05 -7.35 1.29
N PRO A 107 -21.38 -8.58 0.86
CA PRO A 107 -21.78 -8.86 -0.53
C PRO A 107 -22.99 -8.04 -1.01
N TRP A 108 -23.84 -7.56 -0.10
CA TRP A 108 -24.98 -6.73 -0.45
C TRP A 108 -24.61 -5.33 -0.96
N MET A 109 -23.39 -4.86 -0.72
CA MET A 109 -22.89 -3.62 -1.34
C MET A 109 -22.41 -3.81 -2.78
N TRP A 110 -22.23 -5.06 -3.24
CA TRP A 110 -21.80 -5.35 -4.61
C TRP A 110 -22.95 -5.35 -5.60
N ILE A 111 -24.19 -5.45 -5.10
CA ILE A 111 -25.39 -5.38 -5.92
C ILE A 111 -25.62 -3.90 -6.25
N PRO A 112 -25.49 -3.48 -7.52
CA PRO A 112 -25.76 -2.10 -7.89
C PRO A 112 -27.23 -1.77 -7.59
N ALA A 113 -27.48 -0.56 -7.06
CA ALA A 113 -28.83 -0.10 -6.80
C ALA A 113 -29.64 -0.17 -8.10
N ILE A 114 -30.66 -1.02 -8.12
CA ILE A 114 -31.54 -1.21 -9.27
C ILE A 114 -32.58 -0.09 -9.21
N TRP A 115 -32.27 1.04 -9.83
CA TRP A 115 -33.23 2.10 -10.16
C TRP A 115 -33.08 2.44 -11.64
#